data_AF-A0A377AWN4-F1
#
_entry.id   AF-A0A377AWN4-F1
#
_cell.length_a   1.000
_cell.length_b   1.000
_cell.length_c   1.000
_cell.angle_alpha   90.00
_cell.angle_beta   90.00
_cell.angle_gamma   90.00
#
_symmetry.space_group_name_H-M   'P 1'
#
loop_
_entity.id
_entity.type
_entity.pdbx_description
1 polymer ?
#
loop_
_entity_poly.entity_id
_entity_poly.type
_entity_poly.pdbx_seq_one_letter_code
_entity_poly.pdbx_strand_id
1 'polypeptide(L)'
;MYQKLLKDIPGQVYTPPQLGTYYYAFNTQKGPTADQRVRLALSMTIDRRLMTEKVLGTGEKPAWHFTPDVTAGFTPEPSPFEQMSQEELNAQAKTLLSAAGYGPQKPLKLTLLYNTSENHQKIAIAVASMWKKNLGVDVKLQNQEWKTYIDSRNTGNFDVIRASWVGIIMNPPLS
;
A
#
# COMPACT_ATOMS: atom_id res chain seq x y z
N MET A 1 2.28 -11.56 20.27
CA MET A 1 2.47 -13.03 20.18
C MET A 1 3.71 -13.40 19.37
N TYR A 2 3.86 -12.92 18.13
CA TYR A 2 5.03 -13.18 17.27
C TYR A 2 6.41 -12.93 17.94
N GLN A 3 6.66 -11.71 18.44
CA GLN A 3 7.94 -11.37 19.08
C GLN A 3 8.27 -12.25 20.31
N LYS A 4 7.23 -12.72 21.02
CA LYS A 4 7.39 -13.66 22.13
C LYS A 4 7.81 -15.04 21.63
N LEU A 5 7.17 -15.56 20.58
CA LEU A 5 7.52 -16.85 19.98
C LEU A 5 8.93 -16.83 19.36
N LEU A 6 9.32 -15.73 18.72
CA LEU A 6 10.67 -15.57 18.17
C LEU A 6 11.74 -15.60 19.28
N LYS A 7 11.41 -15.07 20.47
CA LYS A 7 12.29 -15.12 21.64
C LYS A 7 12.32 -16.51 22.29
N ASP A 8 11.16 -17.13 22.45
CA ASP A 8 11.01 -18.38 23.22
C ASP A 8 11.44 -19.62 22.41
N ILE A 9 11.19 -19.63 21.09
CA ILE A 9 11.46 -20.76 20.18
C ILE A 9 11.96 -20.30 18.79
N PRO A 10 13.11 -19.60 18.69
CA PRO A 10 13.59 -18.99 17.45
C PRO A 10 13.74 -19.95 16.26
N GLY A 11 14.04 -21.24 16.51
CA GLY A 11 14.20 -22.26 15.46
C GLY A 11 12.90 -22.90 14.96
N GLN A 12 11.74 -22.49 15.48
CA GLN A 12 10.43 -23.03 15.09
C GLN A 12 9.50 -21.97 14.46
N VAL A 13 9.90 -20.70 14.48
CA VAL A 13 9.15 -19.60 13.87
C VAL A 13 9.77 -19.29 12.50
N TYR A 14 9.04 -19.61 11.43
CA TYR A 14 9.48 -19.37 10.06
C TYR A 14 8.59 -18.34 9.38
N THR A 15 9.20 -17.25 8.91
CA THR A 15 8.52 -16.17 8.17
C THR A 15 9.22 -15.88 6.83
N PRO A 16 9.35 -16.90 5.94
CA PRO A 16 9.92 -16.67 4.63
C PRO A 16 9.01 -15.73 3.82
N PRO A 17 9.56 -14.85 2.97
CA PRO A 17 8.76 -14.10 2.02
C PRO A 17 7.97 -15.06 1.14
N GLN A 18 6.69 -14.76 0.93
CA GLN A 18 5.81 -15.53 0.05
C GLN A 18 5.66 -14.83 -1.30
N LEU A 19 5.21 -15.57 -2.32
CA LEU A 19 4.86 -15.01 -3.63
C LEU A 19 3.53 -14.26 -3.55
N GLY A 20 3.47 -13.20 -2.75
CA GLY A 20 2.29 -12.39 -2.63
C GLY A 20 2.62 -10.94 -2.30
N THR A 21 1.87 -10.03 -2.93
CA THR A 21 2.01 -8.60 -2.74
C THR A 21 0.69 -8.05 -2.23
N TYR A 22 0.72 -7.40 -1.07
CA TYR A 22 -0.37 -6.55 -0.60
C TYR A 22 -0.19 -5.15 -1.17
N TYR A 23 -1.22 -4.59 -1.81
CA TYR A 23 -1.13 -3.30 -2.46
C TYR A 23 -2.44 -2.52 -2.38
N TYR A 24 -2.36 -1.22 -2.67
CA TYR A 24 -3.53 -0.37 -2.91
C TYR A 24 -3.65 -0.09 -4.40
N ALA A 25 -4.80 -0.41 -4.97
CA ALA A 25 -5.13 -0.07 -6.34
C ALA A 25 -5.85 1.27 -6.38
N PHE A 26 -5.44 2.13 -7.31
CA PHE A 26 -6.08 3.40 -7.59
C PHE A 26 -7.01 3.27 -8.79
N ASN A 27 -8.17 3.93 -8.73
CA ASN A 27 -8.98 4.09 -9.93
C ASN A 27 -8.31 5.10 -10.87
N THR A 28 -7.75 4.62 -11.98
CA THR A 28 -7.02 5.48 -12.93
C THR A 28 -7.92 6.18 -13.93
N GLN A 29 -9.22 5.87 -13.96
CA GLN A 29 -10.16 6.37 -14.96
C GLN A 29 -11.11 7.44 -14.41
N LYS A 30 -11.23 7.55 -13.08
CA LYS A 30 -12.21 8.43 -12.44
C LYS A 30 -11.64 9.10 -11.19
N GLY A 31 -12.17 10.30 -10.90
CA GLY A 31 -11.90 11.00 -9.65
C GLY A 31 -10.48 11.55 -9.58
N PRO A 32 -10.05 12.01 -8.38
CA PRO A 32 -8.72 12.58 -8.18
C PRO A 32 -7.57 11.63 -8.54
N THR A 33 -7.79 10.32 -8.38
CA THR A 33 -6.81 9.27 -8.63
C THR A 33 -6.59 8.98 -10.13
N ALA A 34 -7.38 9.58 -11.02
CA ALA A 34 -7.09 9.60 -12.45
C ALA A 34 -5.81 10.39 -12.80
N ASP A 35 -5.45 11.39 -11.98
CA ASP A 35 -4.20 12.13 -12.13
C ASP A 35 -3.00 11.32 -11.62
N GLN A 36 -1.98 11.15 -12.47
CA GLN A 36 -0.76 10.41 -12.11
C GLN A 36 -0.02 11.02 -10.93
N ARG A 37 -0.03 12.35 -10.79
CA ARG A 37 0.66 13.08 -9.72
C ARG A 37 0.02 12.77 -8.37
N VAL A 38 -1.31 12.64 -8.33
CA VAL A 38 -2.05 12.24 -7.13
C VAL A 38 -1.68 10.81 -6.73
N ARG A 39 -1.68 9.86 -7.68
CA ARG A 39 -1.30 8.46 -7.40
C ARG A 39 0.14 8.35 -6.89
N LEU A 40 1.05 9.07 -7.52
CA LEU A 40 2.47 9.04 -7.17
C LEU A 40 2.68 9.63 -5.76
N ALA A 41 2.06 10.77 -5.45
CA ALA A 41 2.12 11.37 -4.12
C ALA A 41 1.60 10.43 -3.02
N LEU A 42 0.46 9.77 -3.25
CA LEU A 42 -0.11 8.81 -2.32
C LEU A 42 0.81 7.59 -2.11
N SER A 43 1.42 7.05 -3.17
CA SER A 43 2.33 5.90 -3.08
C SER A 43 3.63 6.22 -2.34
N MET A 44 4.21 7.40 -2.58
CA MET A 44 5.47 7.84 -1.97
C MET A 44 5.34 8.08 -0.46
N THR A 45 4.15 8.49 0.00
CA THR A 45 3.94 8.87 1.40
C THR A 45 3.44 7.73 2.30
N ILE A 46 3.28 6.53 1.76
CA ILE A 46 3.15 5.31 2.55
C ILE A 46 4.54 4.93 3.05
N ASP A 47 4.74 5.04 4.36
CA ASP A 47 5.96 4.56 5.02
C ASP A 47 5.91 3.03 5.13
N ARG A 48 6.49 2.37 4.12
CA ARG A 48 6.47 0.91 3.99
C ARG A 48 7.27 0.23 5.10
N ARG A 49 8.36 0.86 5.57
CA ARG A 49 9.20 0.32 6.66
C ARG A 49 8.45 0.37 7.99
N LEU A 50 7.86 1.53 8.30
CA LEU A 50 7.02 1.68 9.49
C LEU A 50 5.83 0.71 9.48
N MET A 51 5.21 0.51 8.31
CA MET A 51 4.12 -0.46 8.14
C MET A 51 4.57 -1.88 8.52
N THR A 52 5.66 -2.38 7.95
CA THR A 52 6.10 -3.75 8.18
C THR A 52 6.71 -3.96 9.57
N GLU A 53 7.45 -3.00 10.10
CA GLU A 53 8.18 -3.16 11.36
C GLU A 53 7.31 -2.89 12.60
N LYS A 54 6.42 -1.88 12.54
CA LYS A 54 5.68 -1.41 13.71
C LYS A 54 4.19 -1.72 13.64
N VAL A 55 3.57 -1.58 12.47
CA VAL A 55 2.12 -1.83 12.33
C VAL A 55 1.84 -3.31 12.24
N LEU A 56 2.56 -4.04 11.37
CA LEU A 56 2.43 -5.50 11.25
C LEU A 56 3.34 -6.19 12.28
N GLY A 57 4.65 -5.97 12.19
CA GLY A 57 5.64 -6.46 13.14
C GLY A 57 5.78 -7.98 13.12
N THR A 58 5.42 -8.64 12.01
CA THR A 58 5.30 -10.10 11.89
C THR A 58 6.20 -10.71 10.80
N GLY A 59 7.21 -9.97 10.34
CA GLY A 59 8.25 -10.47 9.43
C GLY A 59 8.03 -10.12 7.96
N GLU A 60 7.01 -9.35 7.64
CA GLU A 60 6.76 -8.84 6.30
C GLU A 60 7.90 -7.93 5.82
N LYS A 61 8.13 -7.92 4.50
CA LYS A 61 9.11 -7.03 3.86
C LYS A 61 8.42 -5.87 3.13
N PRO A 62 8.98 -4.65 3.17
CA PRO A 62 8.54 -3.55 2.33
C PRO A 62 8.51 -3.96 0.86
N ALA A 63 7.41 -3.67 0.16
CA ALA A 63 7.30 -3.94 -1.27
C ALA A 63 7.55 -2.67 -2.09
N TRP A 64 8.63 -2.69 -2.89
CA TRP A 64 9.01 -1.59 -3.79
C TRP A 64 8.66 -1.85 -5.25
N HIS A 65 8.37 -3.11 -5.58
CA HIS A 65 7.89 -3.57 -6.88
C HIS A 65 6.57 -4.32 -6.71
N PHE A 66 5.82 -4.46 -7.80
CA PHE A 66 4.58 -5.24 -7.78
C PHE A 66 4.85 -6.75 -7.73
N THR A 67 5.80 -7.22 -8.56
CA THR A 67 6.30 -8.59 -8.54
C THR A 67 7.16 -8.80 -7.29
N PRO A 68 6.90 -9.83 -6.46
CA PRO A 68 7.74 -10.13 -5.30
C PRO A 68 9.18 -10.43 -5.71
N ASP A 69 10.15 -9.87 -4.98
CA ASP A 69 11.59 -10.02 -5.26
C ASP A 69 12.08 -11.48 -5.22
N VAL A 70 11.33 -12.35 -4.55
CA VAL A 70 11.61 -13.80 -4.45
C VAL A 70 11.07 -14.61 -5.63
N THR A 71 10.47 -13.95 -6.63
CA THR A 71 9.98 -14.62 -7.85
C THR A 71 11.18 -15.17 -8.64
N ALA A 72 11.11 -16.44 -9.07
CA ALA A 72 12.21 -17.06 -9.78
C ALA A 72 12.49 -16.33 -11.11
N GLY A 73 13.76 -16.04 -11.38
CA GLY A 73 14.18 -15.31 -12.59
C GLY A 73 13.89 -13.81 -12.57
N PHE A 74 13.41 -13.26 -11.45
CA PHE A 74 13.19 -11.82 -11.31
C PHE A 74 14.37 -11.17 -10.59
N THR A 75 15.08 -10.28 -11.29
CA THR A 75 16.17 -9.48 -10.72
C THR A 75 15.90 -8.01 -11.06
N PRO A 76 15.04 -7.32 -10.28
CA PRO A 76 14.67 -5.95 -10.59
C PRO A 76 15.81 -4.99 -10.26
N GLU A 77 15.90 -3.91 -11.02
CA GLU A 77 16.64 -2.73 -10.60
C GLU A 77 16.02 -2.16 -9.31
N PRO A 78 16.83 -1.71 -8.33
CA PRO A 78 16.33 -1.09 -7.12
C PRO A 78 15.40 0.09 -7.43
N SER A 79 14.30 0.19 -6.70
CA SER A 79 13.40 1.33 -6.85
C SER A 79 14.10 2.60 -6.37
N PRO A 80 14.05 3.73 -7.10
CA PRO A 80 14.64 4.98 -6.63
C PRO A 80 14.04 5.44 -5.29
N PHE A 81 12.78 5.09 -5.02
CA PHE A 81 12.11 5.43 -3.75
C PHE A 81 12.65 4.65 -2.56
N GLU A 82 13.24 3.48 -2.77
CA GLU A 82 13.79 2.67 -1.69
C GLU A 82 15.02 3.34 -1.06
N GLN A 83 15.82 4.02 -1.86
CA GLN A 83 17.07 4.66 -1.42
C GLN A 83 16.83 6.02 -0.75
N MET A 84 15.63 6.58 -0.90
CA MET A 84 15.28 7.88 -0.34
C MET A 84 14.80 7.76 1.11
N SER A 85 15.03 8.82 1.88
CA SER A 85 14.39 8.99 3.18
C SER A 85 12.88 9.27 3.02
N GLN A 86 12.10 8.93 4.05
CA GLN A 86 10.67 9.23 4.04
C GLN A 86 10.39 10.74 3.99
N GLU A 87 11.30 11.57 4.53
CA GLU A 87 11.19 13.03 4.51
C GLU A 87 11.32 13.58 3.07
N GLU A 88 12.28 13.09 2.30
CA GLU A 88 12.45 13.45 0.89
C GLU A 88 11.25 13.00 0.04
N LEU A 89 10.77 11.76 0.26
CA LEU A 89 9.57 11.25 -0.40
C LEU A 89 8.35 12.12 -0.09
N ASN A 90 8.16 12.52 1.16
CA ASN A 90 7.07 13.38 1.58
C ASN A 90 7.17 14.78 0.95
N ALA A 91 8.37 15.35 0.86
CA ALA A 91 8.59 16.65 0.23
C ALA A 91 8.23 16.62 -1.26
N GLN A 92 8.72 15.63 -2.01
CA GLN A 92 8.39 15.46 -3.43
C GLN A 92 6.89 15.21 -3.65
N ALA A 93 6.28 14.39 -2.81
CA ALA A 93 4.85 14.09 -2.89
C ALA A 93 3.97 15.32 -2.65
N LYS A 94 4.34 16.21 -1.72
CA LYS A 94 3.64 17.49 -1.51
C LYS A 94 3.71 18.39 -2.75
N THR A 95 4.87 18.45 -3.41
CA THR A 95 5.05 19.20 -4.65
C THR A 95 4.15 18.67 -5.77
N LEU A 96 4.09 17.35 -5.95
CA LEU A 96 3.22 16.70 -6.92
C LEU A 96 1.74 16.98 -6.65
N LEU A 97 1.33 16.89 -5.39
CA LEU A 97 -0.06 17.09 -4.99
C LEU A 97 -0.50 18.56 -5.15
N SER A 98 0.39 19.51 -4.84
CA SER A 98 0.19 20.94 -5.11
C SER A 98 0.07 21.24 -6.60
N ALA A 99 0.95 20.65 -7.43
CA ALA A 99 0.86 20.79 -8.89
C ALA A 99 -0.43 20.19 -9.47
N ALA A 100 -1.02 19.19 -8.80
CA ALA A 100 -2.34 18.64 -9.12
C ALA A 100 -3.52 19.52 -8.64
N GLY A 101 -3.24 20.66 -8.01
CA GLY A 101 -4.23 21.63 -7.58
C GLY A 101 -4.86 21.32 -6.23
N TYR A 102 -4.21 20.53 -5.39
CA TYR A 102 -4.64 20.23 -4.03
C TYR A 102 -3.74 20.91 -3.00
N GLY A 103 -4.33 21.40 -1.91
CA GLY A 103 -3.62 22.13 -0.87
C GLY A 103 -4.54 22.46 0.31
N PRO A 104 -4.10 23.31 1.26
CA PRO A 104 -4.90 23.65 2.44
C PRO A 104 -6.31 24.17 2.14
N GLN A 105 -6.47 24.95 1.05
CA GLN A 105 -7.76 25.51 0.62
C GLN A 105 -8.62 24.51 -0.16
N LYS A 106 -8.01 23.47 -0.73
CA LYS A 106 -8.67 22.42 -1.50
C LYS A 106 -8.08 21.07 -1.10
N PRO A 107 -8.43 20.54 0.08
CA PRO A 107 -7.88 19.28 0.55
C PRO A 107 -8.32 18.14 -0.37
N LEU A 108 -7.39 17.22 -0.66
CA LEU A 108 -7.72 15.99 -1.35
C LEU A 108 -8.56 15.11 -0.42
N LYS A 109 -9.74 14.71 -0.89
CA LYS A 109 -10.67 13.82 -0.19
C LYS A 109 -10.80 12.53 -0.97
N LEU A 110 -10.60 11.40 -0.31
CA LEU A 110 -10.66 10.06 -0.93
C LEU A 110 -11.36 9.07 -0.01
N THR A 111 -11.96 8.05 -0.61
CA THR A 111 -12.41 6.86 0.12
C THR A 111 -11.44 5.70 -0.10
N LEU A 112 -10.98 5.11 1.00
CA LEU A 112 -10.19 3.89 1.02
C LEU A 112 -11.09 2.70 1.35
N LEU A 113 -11.35 1.88 0.32
CA LEU A 113 -12.20 0.71 0.41
C LEU A 113 -11.40 -0.56 0.74
N TYR A 114 -11.92 -1.38 1.64
CA TYR A 114 -11.38 -2.71 1.96
C TYR A 114 -12.49 -3.72 2.26
N ASN A 115 -12.24 -5.00 2.09
CA ASN A 115 -13.15 -6.05 2.55
C ASN A 115 -13.06 -6.21 4.08
N THR A 116 -14.17 -6.50 4.75
CA THR A 116 -14.25 -6.62 6.21
C THR A 116 -13.22 -7.61 6.75
N SER A 117 -12.25 -7.10 7.50
CA SER A 117 -11.16 -7.84 8.14
C SER A 117 -10.46 -6.93 9.14
N GLU A 118 -10.17 -7.42 10.34
CA GLU A 118 -9.43 -6.67 11.36
C GLU A 118 -8.04 -6.25 10.87
N ASN A 119 -7.34 -7.14 10.16
CA ASN A 119 -6.03 -6.86 9.59
C ASN A 119 -6.10 -5.75 8.54
N HIS A 120 -7.06 -5.81 7.62
CA HIS A 120 -7.21 -4.77 6.59
C HIS A 120 -7.61 -3.43 7.19
N GLN A 121 -8.49 -3.45 8.21
CA GLN A 121 -8.86 -2.24 8.95
C GLN A 121 -7.65 -1.61 9.63
N LYS A 122 -6.83 -2.40 10.32
CA LYS A 122 -5.60 -1.92 10.97
C LYS A 122 -4.65 -1.26 9.96
N ILE A 123 -4.39 -1.91 8.82
CA ILE A 123 -3.54 -1.38 7.76
C ILE A 123 -4.15 -0.09 7.17
N ALA A 124 -5.45 -0.08 6.89
CA ALA A 124 -6.15 1.07 6.33
C ALA A 124 -6.13 2.29 7.26
N ILE A 125 -6.29 2.10 8.57
CA ILE A 125 -6.15 3.16 9.59
C ILE A 125 -4.73 3.73 9.58
N ALA A 126 -3.71 2.86 9.55
CA ALA A 126 -2.32 3.29 9.52
C ALA A 126 -2.01 4.09 8.24
N VAL A 127 -2.44 3.62 7.07
CA VAL A 127 -2.24 4.34 5.81
C VAL A 127 -3.00 5.67 5.77
N ALA A 128 -4.25 5.71 6.23
CA ALA A 128 -4.99 6.96 6.34
C ALA A 128 -4.28 7.97 7.26
N SER A 129 -3.72 7.50 8.38
CA SER A 129 -2.92 8.32 9.29
C SER A 129 -1.63 8.84 8.64
N MET A 130 -0.92 7.99 7.89
CA MET A 130 0.27 8.39 7.12
C MET A 130 -0.08 9.47 6.09
N TRP A 131 -1.12 9.26 5.28
CA TRP A 131 -1.56 10.26 4.28
C TRP A 131 -2.02 11.57 4.92
N LYS A 132 -2.72 11.50 6.06
CA LYS A 132 -3.11 12.71 6.80
C LYS A 132 -1.89 13.47 7.33
N LYS A 133 -0.95 12.79 7.97
CA LYS A 133 0.27 13.38 8.54
C LYS A 133 1.21 13.93 7.46
N ASN A 134 1.44 13.16 6.41
CA ASN A 134 2.48 13.43 5.42
C ASN A 134 1.99 14.35 4.29
N LEU A 135 0.70 14.31 3.93
CA LEU A 135 0.14 15.08 2.81
C LEU A 135 -1.04 15.97 3.18
N GLY A 136 -1.65 15.81 4.36
CA GLY A 136 -2.86 16.54 4.73
C GLY A 136 -4.12 16.02 4.04
N VAL A 137 -4.08 14.83 3.45
CA VAL A 137 -5.22 14.20 2.75
C VAL A 137 -6.27 13.73 3.75
N ASP A 138 -7.54 13.96 3.43
CA ASP A 138 -8.67 13.45 4.21
C ASP A 138 -9.16 12.14 3.61
N VAL A 139 -9.03 11.06 4.37
CA VAL A 139 -9.30 9.70 3.90
C VAL A 139 -10.47 9.13 4.68
N LYS A 140 -11.57 8.85 4.00
CA LYS A 140 -12.69 8.12 4.58
C LYS A 140 -12.42 6.62 4.44
N LEU A 141 -12.49 5.89 5.54
CA LEU A 141 -12.41 4.43 5.53
C LEU A 141 -13.80 3.84 5.26
N GLN A 142 -13.87 2.86 4.38
CA GLN A 142 -15.10 2.13 4.10
C GLN A 142 -14.81 0.64 4.01
N ASN A 143 -15.55 -0.17 4.75
CA ASN A 143 -15.52 -1.62 4.62
C ASN A 143 -16.77 -2.14 3.91
N GLN A 144 -16.61 -3.26 3.21
CA GLN A 144 -17.71 -4.00 2.57
C GLN A 144 -17.55 -5.50 2.84
N GLU A 145 -18.67 -6.23 2.85
CA GLU A 145 -18.66 -7.70 2.78
C GLU A 145 -17.98 -8.14 1.46
N TRP A 146 -17.38 -9.34 1.45
CA TRP A 146 -16.53 -9.81 0.35
C TRP A 146 -17.21 -9.73 -1.02
N LYS A 147 -18.46 -10.17 -1.14
CA LYS A 147 -19.16 -10.17 -2.44
C LYS A 147 -19.31 -8.75 -2.98
N THR A 148 -19.79 -7.83 -2.13
CA THR A 148 -19.95 -6.42 -2.48
C THR A 148 -18.61 -5.75 -2.80
N TYR A 149 -17.55 -6.09 -2.06
CA TYR A 149 -16.20 -5.60 -2.33
C TYR A 149 -15.70 -6.03 -3.72
N ILE A 150 -15.93 -7.29 -4.12
CA ILE A 150 -15.56 -7.78 -5.45
C ILE A 150 -16.34 -7.06 -6.54
N ASP A 151 -17.63 -6.83 -6.35
CA ASP A 151 -18.46 -6.08 -7.30
C ASP A 151 -17.98 -4.63 -7.44
N SER A 152 -17.70 -3.94 -6.33
CA SER A 152 -17.10 -2.60 -6.32
C SER A 152 -15.75 -2.56 -7.03
N ARG A 153 -14.88 -3.57 -6.81
CA ARG A 153 -13.59 -3.71 -7.49
C ARG A 153 -13.76 -3.84 -9.01
N ASN A 154 -14.65 -4.73 -9.45
CA ASN A 154 -14.82 -5.05 -10.87
C ASN A 154 -15.49 -3.91 -11.65
N THR A 155 -16.40 -3.18 -10.99
CA THR A 155 -17.13 -2.05 -11.59
C THR A 155 -16.35 -0.73 -11.52
N GLY A 156 -15.19 -0.70 -10.85
CA GLY A 156 -14.43 0.54 -10.65
C GLY A 156 -15.10 1.51 -9.67
N ASN A 157 -16.01 1.06 -8.82
CA ASN A 157 -16.72 1.90 -7.86
C ASN A 157 -15.90 2.08 -6.57
N PHE A 158 -14.74 2.75 -6.70
CA PHE A 158 -13.83 3.11 -5.62
C PHE A 158 -12.89 4.24 -6.06
N ASP A 159 -12.30 4.96 -5.11
CA ASP A 159 -11.17 5.86 -5.37
C ASP A 159 -9.85 5.11 -5.20
N VAL A 160 -9.70 4.46 -4.03
CA VAL A 160 -8.58 3.60 -3.66
C VAL A 160 -9.14 2.33 -3.02
N ILE A 161 -8.61 1.18 -3.40
CA ILE A 161 -9.08 -0.12 -2.89
C ILE A 161 -7.91 -0.98 -2.44
N ARG A 162 -8.03 -1.58 -1.25
CA ARG A 162 -7.13 -2.64 -0.78
C ARG A 162 -7.17 -3.78 -1.78
N ALA A 163 -6.02 -4.35 -2.13
CA ALA A 163 -5.93 -5.54 -2.95
C ALA A 163 -4.76 -6.43 -2.51
N SER A 164 -4.78 -7.67 -2.98
CA SER A 164 -3.65 -8.58 -2.85
C SER A 164 -3.58 -9.45 -4.10
N TRP A 165 -2.37 -9.77 -4.51
CA TRP A 165 -2.10 -10.78 -5.52
C TRP A 165 -1.18 -11.83 -4.93
N VAL A 166 -1.48 -13.10 -5.18
CA VAL A 166 -0.64 -14.24 -4.82
C VAL A 166 -0.32 -14.97 -6.12
N GLY A 167 0.97 -15.14 -6.40
CA GLY A 167 1.45 -15.86 -7.57
C GLY A 167 1.04 -17.32 -7.50
N ILE A 168 0.36 -17.80 -8.54
CA ILE A 168 -0.11 -19.18 -8.65
C ILE A 168 1.01 -20.09 -9.19
N ILE A 169 2.00 -19.52 -9.88
CA ILE A 169 3.18 -20.21 -10.44
C ILE A 169 4.43 -19.39 -10.11
N MET A 170 5.55 -20.04 -9.77
CA MET A 170 6.85 -19.42 -9.47
C MET A 170 7.49 -18.64 -10.63
N ASN A 171 6.84 -18.56 -11.79
CA ASN A 171 7.34 -17.96 -13.02
C ASN A 171 6.43 -16.79 -13.42
N PRO A 172 6.95 -15.57 -13.66
CA PRO A 172 6.12 -14.48 -14.16
C PRO A 172 5.56 -14.86 -15.55
N PRO A 173 4.31 -14.49 -15.88
CA PRO A 173 3.85 -14.59 -17.26
C PRO A 173 4.80 -13.75 -18.12
N LEU A 174 5.44 -14.41 -19.09
CA LEU A 174 6.29 -13.77 -20.08
C LEU A 174 5.52 -12.60 -20.70
N SER A 175 6.12 -11.42 -20.66
CA SER A 175 5.64 -10.19 -21.29
C SER A 175 5.35 -10.38 -22.77
#